data_AF-A0A2I0DCF3-F1
#
_entry.id   AF-A0A2I0DCF3-F1
#
_cell.length_a   1.000
_cell.length_b   1.000
_cell.length_c   1.000
_cell.angle_alpha   90.00
_cell.angle_beta   90.00
_cell.angle_gamma   90.00
#
_symmetry.space_group_name_H-M   'P 1'
#
loop_
_entity.id
_entity.type
_entity.pdbx_description
1 polymer ?
#
loop_
_entity_poly.entity_id
_entity_poly.type
_entity_poly.pdbx_seq_one_letter_code
_entity_poly.pdbx_strand_id
1 'polypeptide(L)' 'MSLNRNLHIGLILLVIESSIASGIALDWESIFEGSNTLKDLQGFLNSAFVLSVLILGYFYKPVLPN' A
#
# COMPACT_ATOMS: atom_id res chain seq x y z
N MET A 1 21.64 2.70 5.81
CA MET A 1 21.45 3.82 4.85
C MET A 1 20.06 4.40 5.07
N SER A 2 19.95 5.70 5.41
CA SER A 2 18.64 6.35 5.52
C SER A 2 18.10 6.63 4.11
N LEU A 3 16.91 6.12 3.79
CA LEU A 3 16.23 6.46 2.54
C LEU A 3 15.99 7.98 2.50
N ASN A 4 16.30 8.63 1.37
CA ASN A 4 16.04 10.06 1.21
C ASN A 4 14.55 10.34 1.45
N ARG A 5 14.24 11.30 2.34
CA ARG A 5 12.86 11.60 2.75
C ARG A 5 11.96 11.94 1.57
N ASN A 6 12.47 12.66 0.58
CA ASN A 6 11.71 13.04 -0.63
C ASN A 6 11.44 11.81 -1.52
N LEU A 7 12.41 10.90 -1.62
CA LEU A 7 12.23 9.63 -2.32
C LEU A 7 11.17 8.75 -1.62
N HIS A 8 11.18 8.71 -0.28
CA HIS A 8 10.19 7.98 0.49
C HIS A 8 8.77 8.52 0.27
N ILE A 9 8.60 9.85 0.34
CA ILE A 9 7.31 10.50 0.06
C ILE A 9 6.86 10.22 -1.38
N GLY A 10 7.78 10.28 -2.35
CA GLY A 10 7.47 9.93 -3.74
C GLY A 10 6.98 8.50 -3.90
N LEU A 11 7.60 7.53 -3.21
CA LEU A 11 7.16 6.14 -3.21
C LEU A 11 5.78 5.97 -2.57
N ILE A 12 5.49 6.68 -1.47
CA ILE A 12 4.17 6.68 -0.84
C ILE A 12 3.10 7.18 -1.83
N LEU A 13 3.36 8.31 -2.51
CA LEU A 13 2.42 8.87 -3.48
C LEU A 13 2.15 7.90 -4.65
N LEU A 14 3.21 7.29 -5.20
CA LEU A 14 3.09 6.34 -6.31
C LEU A 14 2.26 5.11 -5.90
N VAL A 15 2.50 4.58 -4.70
CA VAL A 15 1.73 3.45 -4.19
C VAL A 15 0.27 3.84 -3.96
N ILE A 16 -0.02 5.03 -3.40
CA ILE A 16 -1.40 5.53 -3.24
C ILE A 16 -2.15 5.55 -4.58
N GLU A 17 -1.56 6.13 -5.63
CA GLU A 17 -2.19 6.19 -6.96
C GLU A 17 -2.47 4.79 -7.51
N SER A 18 -1.49 3.89 -7.41
CA SER A 18 -1.64 2.51 -7.87
C SER A 18 -2.69 1.70 -7.07
N SER A 19 -2.83 1.97 -5.77
CA SER A 19 -3.84 1.36 -4.90
C SER A 19 -5.24 1.86 -5.23
N ILE A 20 -5.40 3.16 -5.49
CA ILE A 20 -6.70 3.74 -5.91
C ILE A 20 -7.10 3.16 -7.26
N ALA A 21 -6.19 3.11 -8.24
CA ALA A 21 -6.47 2.53 -9.56
C ALA A 21 -6.88 1.05 -9.45
N SER A 22 -6.15 0.26 -8.64
CA SER A 22 -6.50 -1.14 -8.36
C SER A 22 -7.88 -1.24 -7.69
N GLY A 23 -8.18 -0.38 -6.73
CA GLY A 23 -9.46 -0.36 -6.02
C GLY A 23 -10.65 0.00 -6.91
N ILE A 24 -10.49 0.93 -7.86
CA ILE A 24 -11.54 1.27 -8.83
C ILE A 24 -11.76 0.14 -9.82
N ALA A 25 -10.70 -0.58 -10.20
CA ALA A 25 -10.77 -1.71 -11.12
C ALA A 25 -11.38 -2.98 -10.51
N LEU A 26 -11.56 -3.03 -9.19
CA LEU A 26 -12.21 -4.15 -8.52
C LEU A 26 -13.71 -4.14 -8.75
N ASP A 27 -14.22 -5.29 -9.15
CA ASP A 27 -15.66 -5.56 -9.12
C ASP A 27 -16.10 -5.81 -7.67
N TRP A 28 -16.49 -4.74 -6.99
CA TRP A 28 -16.90 -4.76 -5.59
C TRP A 28 -18.14 -5.62 -5.36
N GLU A 29 -19.05 -5.70 -6.32
CA GLU A 29 -20.28 -6.47 -6.21
C GLU A 29 -19.95 -7.96 -6.06
N SER A 30 -19.10 -8.52 -6.92
CA SER A 30 -18.65 -9.90 -6.80
C SER A 30 -17.76 -10.16 -5.58
N ILE A 31 -17.06 -9.15 -5.05
CA ILE A 31 -16.32 -9.28 -3.78
C ILE A 31 -17.29 -9.49 -2.62
N PHE A 32 -18.35 -8.69 -2.54
CA PHE A 32 -19.36 -8.81 -1.49
C PHE A 32 -20.17 -10.11 -1.61
N GLU A 33 -20.38 -10.58 -2.83
CA GLU A 33 -21.02 -11.86 -3.10
C GLU A 33 -20.09 -13.06 -2.91
N GLY A 34 -18.79 -12.83 -2.68
CA GLY A 34 -17.78 -13.88 -2.50
C GLY A 34 -17.51 -14.71 -3.76
N SER A 35 -17.94 -14.23 -4.93
CA SER A 35 -17.80 -14.90 -6.22
C SER A 35 -16.52 -14.49 -6.97
N ASN A 36 -15.84 -13.44 -6.49
CA ASN A 36 -14.68 -12.87 -7.17
C ASN A 36 -13.39 -13.71 -7.00
N THR A 37 -12.47 -13.58 -7.96
CA THR A 37 -11.22 -14.35 -7.99
C THR A 37 -10.23 -13.78 -6.97
N LEU A 38 -9.72 -14.61 -6.06
CA LEU A 38 -8.69 -14.27 -5.06
C LEU A 38 -7.50 -13.48 -5.63
N LYS A 39 -7.17 -13.66 -6.91
CA LYS A 39 -6.06 -12.97 -7.60
C LYS A 39 -6.25 -11.46 -7.72
N ASP A 40 -7.46 -10.99 -8.02
CA ASP A 40 -7.72 -9.55 -8.19
C ASP A 40 -7.70 -8.84 -6.83
N LEU A 41 -8.30 -9.48 -5.83
CA LEU A 41 -8.24 -9.02 -4.44
C LEU A 41 -6.81 -9.03 -3.88
N GLN A 42 -5.99 -10.02 -4.25
CA GLN A 42 -4.59 -10.12 -3.82
C GLN A 42 -3.76 -8.93 -4.30
N GLY A 43 -3.96 -8.45 -5.54
CA GLY A 43 -3.26 -7.27 -6.06
C GLY A 43 -3.56 -6.01 -5.24
N PHE A 44 -4.84 -5.76 -4.97
CA PHE A 44 -5.27 -4.65 -4.15
C PHE A 44 -4.74 -4.74 -2.71
N LEU A 45 -4.87 -5.90 -2.06
CA LEU A 45 -4.39 -6.11 -0.69
C LEU A 45 -2.87 -5.97 -0.57
N ASN A 46 -2.11 -6.44 -1.57
CA ASN A 46 -0.66 -6.29 -1.59
C ASN A 46 -0.26 -4.82 -1.70
N SER A 47 -0.97 -4.03 -2.52
CA SER A 47 -0.72 -2.59 -2.63
C SER A 47 -1.00 -1.85 -1.31
N ALA A 48 -2.10 -2.19 -0.63
CA ALA A 48 -2.46 -1.62 0.67
C ALA A 48 -1.46 -2.01 1.77
N PHE A 49 -0.95 -3.24 1.74
CA PHE A 49 0.09 -3.71 2.65
C PHE A 49 1.41 -2.94 2.45
N VAL A 50 1.88 -2.79 1.21
CA VAL A 50 3.10 -2.03 0.89
C VAL A 50 2.96 -0.57 1.33
N LEU A 51 1.80 0.05 1.08
CA LEU A 51 1.53 1.42 1.52
C LEU A 51 1.63 1.55 3.04
N SER A 52 1.05 0.60 3.77
CA SER A 52 1.08 0.56 5.24
C SER A 52 2.52 0.49 5.77
N VAL A 53 3.36 -0.35 5.16
CA VAL A 53 4.78 -0.47 5.55
C VAL A 53 5.55 0.82 5.27
N LEU A 54 5.33 1.48 4.13
CA LEU A 54 5.99 2.75 3.80
C LEU A 54 5.59 3.86 4.79
N ILE A 55 4.30 3.96 5.12
CA ILE A 55 3.81 4.93 6.12
C ILE A 55 4.46 4.66 7.47
N LEU A 56 4.45 3.41 7.94
CA LEU A 56 5.09 3.03 9.20
C LEU A 56 6.59 3.35 9.19
N GLY A 57 7.29 3.00 8.11
CA GLY A 57 8.72 3.30 7.95
C GLY A 57 9.03 4.80 7.88
N TYR A 58 8.10 5.62 7.41
CA TYR A 58 8.25 7.07 7.38
C TYR A 58 8.12 7.69 8.78
N PHE A 59 7.20 7.18 9.62
CA PHE A 59 7.01 7.67 10.99
C PHE A 59 7.93 6.98 12.02
N TYR A 60 8.49 5.83 11.69
CA TYR A 60 9.39 5.10 12.57
C TYR A 60 10.71 5.84 12.73
N LYS A 61 10.94 6.39 13.93
CA LYS A 61 12.26 6.88 14.37
C LYS A 61 12.83 5.85 15.34
N PRO A 62 13.95 5.17 15.02
CA PRO A 62 14.59 4.27 15.97
C PRO A 62 15.04 5.08 17.18
N VAL A 63 14.58 4.69 18.37
CA VAL A 63 15.10 5.21 19.63
C VAL A 63 16.47 4.57 19.82
N LEU A 64 17.53 5.34 19.63
CA LEU A 64 18.88 4.86 19.91
C LEU A 64 19.05 4.74 21.44
N PRO A 65 19.51 3.60 21.97
CA PRO A 65 19.93 3.52 23.36
C PRO A 65 21.14 4.42 23.56
N ASN A 66 21.09 5.25 24.62
CA ASN A 66 22.17 6.15 25.06
C ASN A 66 23.44 5.38 25.45
#